data_AF-A0A7W4Z2A5-F1
#
_entry.id   AF-A0A7W4Z2A5-F1
#
_cell.length_a   1.000
_cell.length_b   1.000
_cell.length_c   1.000
_cell.angle_alpha   90.00
_cell.angle_beta   90.00
_cell.angle_gamma   90.00
#
_symmetry.space_group_name_H-M   'P 1'
#
loop_
_entity.id
_entity.type
_entity.pdbx_description
1 polymer ?
#
loop_
_entity_poly.entity_id
_entity_poly.type
_entity_poly.pdbx_seq_one_letter_code
_entity_poly.pdbx_strand_id
1 'polypeptide(L)'
;MVALGYPQAASCALRSRAADRSLVVMGYQTDFIGYLQIEPPLGPREISFINRISGSLFLHESEGGLRVADEDDEVLRDLTKHAPRGWSNWAVCPQGCCLSYDGGDKANHMVPWLTFLMDTFLVPGAAAEGIEGMTCDHILTGMVVGSRRDTRELYSITARDNDVEVELMWPGNPQWSDYPRLAYQTRIDRFRDWVADRKARG
;
A
#
# COMPACT_ATOMS: atom_id res chain seq x y z
N MET A 1 44.92 21.18 34.35
CA MET A 1 45.31 20.01 33.53
C MET A 1 45.17 18.79 34.43
N VAL A 2 44.02 18.10 34.35
CA VAL A 2 43.71 16.89 35.13
C VAL A 2 43.14 15.88 34.14
N ALA A 3 43.89 14.79 33.92
CA ALA A 3 43.51 13.71 33.03
C ALA A 3 42.69 12.68 33.81
N LEU A 4 41.44 12.45 33.39
CA LEU A 4 40.61 11.34 33.88
C LEU A 4 40.76 10.16 32.92
N GLY A 5 41.35 9.07 33.42
CA GLY A 5 41.50 7.81 32.70
C GLY A 5 40.20 7.01 32.69
N TYR A 6 39.88 6.42 31.53
CA TYR A 6 38.80 5.46 31.35
C TYR A 6 39.26 4.04 31.74
N PRO A 7 38.47 3.26 32.50
CA PRO A 7 38.76 1.85 32.72
C PRO A 7 38.29 0.96 31.55
N GLN A 8 39.12 -0.05 31.26
CA GLN A 8 38.92 -1.10 30.27
C GLN A 8 37.66 -1.93 30.55
N ALA A 9 36.81 -2.11 29.53
CA ALA A 9 35.68 -3.04 29.57
C ALA A 9 36.15 -4.47 29.22
N ALA A 10 35.75 -5.40 30.07
CA ALA A 10 36.05 -6.81 30.02
C ALA A 10 35.46 -7.53 28.80
N SER A 11 36.24 -8.45 28.24
CA SER A 11 35.85 -9.43 27.24
C SER A 11 34.77 -10.37 27.80
N CYS A 12 33.61 -10.43 27.16
CA CYS A 12 32.58 -11.43 27.43
C CYS A 12 32.48 -12.38 26.23
N ALA A 13 33.11 -13.55 26.37
CA ALA A 13 33.02 -14.64 25.40
C ALA A 13 31.65 -15.34 25.54
N LEU A 14 30.75 -15.09 24.60
CA LEU A 14 29.50 -15.83 24.46
C LEU A 14 29.66 -16.94 23.44
N ARG A 15 29.62 -18.17 23.95
CA ARG A 15 29.61 -19.43 23.21
C ARG A 15 28.42 -19.46 22.25
N SER A 16 28.72 -19.64 20.96
CA SER A 16 27.78 -20.02 19.93
C SER A 16 27.05 -21.32 20.31
N ARG A 17 25.73 -21.23 20.47
CA ARG A 17 24.82 -22.35 20.25
C ARG A 17 24.01 -22.01 19.02
N ALA A 18 24.14 -22.84 17.99
CA ALA A 18 23.31 -22.81 16.80
C ALA A 18 21.85 -22.95 17.20
N ALA A 19 21.11 -21.84 17.18
CA ALA A 19 19.67 -21.85 17.20
C ALA A 19 19.20 -22.09 15.77
N ASP A 20 18.58 -23.25 15.58
CA ASP A 20 17.77 -23.62 14.43
C ASP A 20 16.75 -22.50 14.16
N ARG A 21 17.09 -21.60 13.23
CA ARG A 21 16.23 -20.52 12.77
C ARG A 21 15.29 -21.11 11.72
N SER A 22 14.16 -21.62 12.19
CA SER A 22 12.93 -21.57 11.41
C SER A 22 12.75 -20.13 10.93
N LEU A 23 13.03 -19.89 9.64
CA LEU A 23 12.80 -18.63 8.97
C LEU A 23 11.30 -18.41 8.90
N VAL A 24 10.74 -17.85 9.97
CA VAL A 24 9.45 -17.17 9.92
C VAL A 24 9.56 -16.18 8.76
N VAL A 25 8.72 -16.36 7.74
CA VAL A 25 8.55 -15.39 6.65
C VAL A 25 7.89 -14.16 7.25
N MET A 26 8.68 -13.34 7.94
CA MET A 26 8.28 -12.09 8.57
C MET A 26 7.95 -11.10 7.46
N GLY A 27 6.68 -10.72 7.34
CA GLY A 27 6.22 -9.72 6.38
C GLY A 27 6.78 -8.34 6.74
N TYR A 28 7.25 -7.59 5.74
CA TYR A 28 7.67 -6.21 5.91
C TYR A 28 6.47 -5.34 6.26
N GLN A 29 6.65 -4.50 7.27
CA GLN A 29 5.64 -3.54 7.71
C GLN A 29 6.06 -2.14 7.27
N THR A 30 5.17 -1.47 6.57
CA THR A 30 5.30 -0.07 6.16
C THR A 30 4.16 0.68 6.81
N ASP A 31 4.47 1.77 7.49
CA ASP A 31 3.46 2.69 8.02
C ASP A 31 3.16 3.75 6.97
N PHE A 32 1.90 4.06 6.77
CA PHE A 32 1.48 5.13 5.86
C PHE A 32 0.74 6.23 6.61
N ILE A 33 0.98 7.48 6.22
CA ILE A 33 0.32 8.67 6.79
C ILE A 33 -0.11 9.57 5.63
N GLY A 34 -1.31 10.15 5.73
CA GLY A 34 -1.88 11.04 4.73
C GLY A 34 -3.16 10.48 4.13
N TYR A 35 -3.64 11.14 3.09
CA TYR A 35 -4.84 10.73 2.34
C TYR A 35 -4.83 11.36 0.95
N LEU A 36 -5.62 10.78 0.06
CA LEU A 36 -5.98 11.35 -1.24
C LEU A 36 -7.42 11.85 -1.14
N GLN A 37 -7.65 13.11 -1.46
CA GLN A 37 -8.98 13.70 -1.60
C GLN A 37 -9.61 13.20 -2.91
N ILE A 38 -10.93 13.00 -2.88
CA ILE A 38 -11.73 12.55 -4.03
C ILE A 38 -12.81 13.60 -4.29
N GLU A 39 -12.86 14.12 -5.51
CA GLU A 39 -13.89 15.07 -5.96
C GLU A 39 -14.48 14.68 -7.33
N PRO A 40 -15.81 14.56 -7.47
CA PRO A 40 -16.82 14.63 -6.40
C PRO A 40 -16.67 13.47 -5.39
N PRO A 41 -17.25 13.56 -4.18
CA PRO A 41 -17.25 12.45 -3.23
C PRO A 41 -17.93 11.19 -3.80
N LEU A 42 -17.43 10.02 -3.40
CA LEU A 42 -17.96 8.72 -3.81
C LEU A 42 -19.39 8.49 -3.30
N GLY A 43 -20.18 7.82 -4.12
CA GLY A 43 -21.50 7.32 -3.76
C GLY A 43 -21.45 6.09 -2.84
N PRO A 44 -22.58 5.72 -2.21
CA PRO A 44 -22.62 4.59 -1.27
C PRO A 44 -22.18 3.24 -1.85
N ARG A 45 -22.50 2.96 -3.13
CA ARG A 45 -22.14 1.70 -3.80
C ARG A 45 -20.64 1.62 -4.06
N GLU A 46 -20.04 2.71 -4.54
CA GLU A 46 -18.59 2.84 -4.74
C GLU A 46 -17.82 2.66 -3.43
N ILE A 47 -18.26 3.34 -2.36
CA ILE A 47 -17.69 3.19 -1.00
C ILE A 47 -17.73 1.73 -0.57
N SER A 48 -18.87 1.07 -0.74
CA SER A 48 -19.05 -0.34 -0.39
C SER A 48 -18.06 -1.23 -1.16
N PHE A 49 -17.98 -1.09 -2.48
CA PHE A 49 -17.13 -1.91 -3.33
C PHE A 49 -15.66 -1.78 -2.95
N ILE A 50 -15.16 -0.55 -2.83
CA ILE A 50 -13.74 -0.30 -2.53
C ILE A 50 -13.39 -0.84 -1.14
N ASN A 51 -14.22 -0.58 -0.13
CA ASN A 51 -13.96 -1.04 1.23
C ASN A 51 -14.05 -2.57 1.39
N ARG A 52 -14.90 -3.25 0.60
CA ARG A 52 -14.96 -4.72 0.56
C ARG A 52 -13.66 -5.34 0.03
N ILE A 53 -12.98 -4.67 -0.91
CA ILE A 53 -11.69 -5.12 -1.43
C ILE A 53 -10.57 -4.92 -0.40
N SER A 54 -10.67 -3.88 0.45
CA SER A 54 -9.72 -3.63 1.54
C SER A 54 -9.80 -4.70 2.65
N GLY A 55 -11.03 -5.10 3.02
CA GLY A 55 -11.29 -5.99 4.16
C GLY A 55 -11.05 -7.49 3.96
N SER A 56 -10.29 -7.90 2.93
CA SER A 56 -10.27 -9.26 2.37
C SER A 56 -11.58 -9.67 1.72
N LEU A 57 -11.54 -9.82 0.40
CA LEU A 57 -12.57 -10.49 -0.41
C LEU A 57 -12.95 -11.90 0.12
N PHE A 58 -12.15 -12.49 1.02
CA PHE A 58 -12.31 -13.86 1.52
C PHE A 58 -12.55 -13.97 3.04
N LEU A 59 -12.47 -12.91 3.85
CA LEU A 59 -12.65 -12.99 5.32
C LEU A 59 -13.95 -12.40 5.87
N HIS A 60 -14.87 -11.96 5.01
CA HIS A 60 -16.27 -11.85 5.41
C HIS A 60 -17.06 -13.15 5.18
N GLU A 61 -16.42 -14.30 5.44
CA GLU A 61 -17.12 -15.47 5.95
C GLU A 61 -17.55 -15.19 7.39
N SER A 62 -18.57 -14.34 7.57
CA SER A 62 -19.30 -14.32 8.84
C SER A 62 -19.96 -15.69 9.00
N GLU A 63 -19.38 -16.49 9.90
CA GLU A 63 -19.85 -17.75 10.45
C GLU A 63 -21.29 -18.15 10.07
N GLY A 64 -21.43 -19.21 9.26
CA GLY A 64 -22.51 -20.18 9.39
C GLY A 64 -23.85 -19.92 8.68
N GLY A 65 -23.97 -18.91 7.81
CA GLY A 65 -25.17 -18.69 7.01
C GLY A 65 -24.96 -19.01 5.52
N LEU A 66 -25.85 -19.78 4.90
CA LEU A 66 -25.93 -19.90 3.44
C LEU A 66 -26.24 -18.49 2.89
N ARG A 67 -25.24 -17.70 2.50
CA ARG A 67 -25.49 -16.44 1.78
C ARG A 67 -25.83 -16.80 0.34
N VAL A 68 -27.03 -16.39 -0.09
CA VAL A 68 -27.29 -16.16 -1.51
C VAL A 68 -26.29 -15.08 -1.92
N ALA A 69 -25.44 -15.36 -2.90
CA ALA A 69 -24.52 -14.36 -3.45
C ALA A 69 -25.37 -13.17 -3.88
N ASP A 70 -25.04 -11.99 -3.36
CA ASP A 70 -25.71 -10.77 -3.80
C ASP A 70 -25.30 -10.49 -5.26
N GLU A 71 -26.14 -9.81 -6.02
CA GLU A 71 -25.83 -9.41 -7.40
C GLU A 71 -24.53 -8.60 -7.45
N ASP A 72 -24.31 -7.77 -6.43
CA ASP A 72 -23.07 -7.02 -6.22
C ASP A 72 -21.82 -7.90 -6.07
N ASP A 73 -21.94 -9.13 -5.56
CA ASP A 73 -20.80 -10.03 -5.38
C ASP A 73 -20.29 -10.55 -6.72
N GLU A 74 -21.20 -10.83 -7.65
CA GLU A 74 -20.83 -11.28 -8.99
C GLU A 74 -20.19 -10.15 -9.80
N VAL A 75 -20.77 -8.94 -9.73
CA VAL A 75 -20.21 -7.75 -10.37
C VAL A 75 -18.81 -7.44 -9.80
N LEU A 76 -18.67 -7.45 -8.48
CA LEU A 76 -17.38 -7.19 -7.82
C LEU A 76 -16.34 -8.26 -8.19
N ARG A 77 -16.73 -9.53 -8.27
CA ARG A 77 -15.82 -10.62 -8.71
C ARG A 77 -15.33 -10.44 -10.14
N ASP A 78 -16.20 -9.99 -11.05
CA ASP A 78 -15.82 -9.75 -12.43
C ASP A 78 -14.83 -8.57 -12.54
N LEU A 79 -15.17 -7.44 -11.89
CA LEU A 79 -14.31 -6.25 -11.84
C LEU A 79 -12.94 -6.52 -11.20
N THR A 80 -12.88 -7.42 -10.21
CA THR A 80 -11.63 -7.73 -9.48
C THR A 80 -10.82 -8.88 -10.07
N LYS A 81 -11.24 -9.45 -11.21
CA LYS A 81 -10.55 -10.57 -11.87
C LYS A 81 -9.09 -10.28 -12.23
N HIS A 82 -8.77 -9.02 -12.52
CA HIS A 82 -7.44 -8.54 -12.87
C HIS A 82 -6.76 -7.75 -11.75
N ALA A 83 -7.30 -7.80 -10.53
CA ALA A 83 -6.76 -7.07 -9.41
C ALA A 83 -5.32 -7.49 -9.08
N PRO A 84 -4.50 -6.57 -8.54
CA PRO A 84 -3.17 -6.90 -8.04
C PRO A 84 -3.20 -8.05 -7.03
N ARG A 85 -2.12 -8.83 -6.97
CA ARG A 85 -1.99 -9.89 -5.96
C ARG A 85 -1.94 -9.27 -4.56
N GLY A 86 -2.53 -9.97 -3.59
CA GLY A 86 -2.62 -9.50 -2.22
C GLY A 86 -3.95 -8.81 -1.97
N TRP A 87 -4.00 -7.94 -0.96
CA TRP A 87 -5.22 -7.21 -0.59
C TRP A 87 -4.97 -5.71 -0.81
N SER A 88 -6.03 -4.97 -1.10
CA SER A 88 -5.94 -3.50 -1.06
C SER A 88 -5.77 -3.09 0.39
N ASN A 89 -4.95 -2.08 0.63
CA ASN A 89 -4.83 -1.42 1.94
C ASN A 89 -5.35 0.02 1.88
N TRP A 90 -6.14 0.32 0.85
CA TRP A 90 -6.82 1.59 0.68
C TRP A 90 -8.26 1.46 1.15
N ALA A 91 -8.63 2.32 2.10
CA ALA A 91 -9.99 2.47 2.58
C ALA A 91 -10.53 3.86 2.22
N VAL A 92 -11.81 3.88 1.86
CA VAL A 92 -12.58 5.10 1.65
C VAL A 92 -13.24 5.50 2.95
N CYS A 93 -13.19 6.79 3.29
CA CYS A 93 -13.88 7.30 4.48
C CYS A 93 -15.41 7.17 4.35
N PRO A 94 -16.18 7.18 5.47
CA PRO A 94 -17.64 7.07 5.42
C PRO A 94 -18.34 8.15 4.58
N GLN A 95 -17.69 9.30 4.36
CA GLN A 95 -18.21 10.41 3.57
C GLN A 95 -17.85 10.31 2.08
N GLY A 96 -17.07 9.31 1.66
CA GLY A 96 -16.66 9.15 0.25
C GLY A 96 -15.66 10.17 -0.27
N CYS A 97 -15.19 11.10 0.57
CA CYS A 97 -14.38 12.24 0.13
C CYS A 97 -12.86 12.01 0.19
N CYS A 98 -12.39 10.89 0.75
CA CYS A 98 -10.97 10.58 0.76
C CYS A 98 -10.66 9.08 0.81
N LEU A 99 -9.48 8.75 0.29
CA LEU A 99 -8.84 7.44 0.31
C LEU A 99 -7.61 7.49 1.22
N SER A 100 -7.50 6.57 2.17
CA SER A 100 -6.37 6.51 3.11
C SER A 100 -5.95 5.07 3.38
N TYR A 101 -4.81 4.92 4.05
CA TYR A 101 -4.34 3.61 4.49
C TYR A 101 -5.22 3.04 5.60
N ASP A 102 -5.65 1.79 5.45
CA ASP A 102 -6.55 1.10 6.38
C ASP A 102 -5.87 0.56 7.64
N GLY A 103 -4.54 0.63 7.73
CA GLY A 103 -3.77 0.07 8.83
C GLY A 103 -3.48 -1.43 8.71
N GLY A 104 -3.88 -2.06 7.61
CA GLY A 104 -3.72 -3.49 7.38
C GLY A 104 -2.27 -3.93 7.16
N ASP A 105 -1.93 -5.13 7.62
CA ASP A 105 -0.58 -5.64 7.47
C ASP A 105 -0.18 -5.89 6.00
N LYS A 106 1.14 -5.85 5.74
CA LYS A 106 1.74 -6.19 4.44
C LYS A 106 1.32 -5.27 3.28
N ALA A 107 1.12 -3.97 3.55
CA ALA A 107 0.84 -2.90 2.59
C ALA A 107 1.97 -2.57 1.58
N ASN A 108 2.56 -3.61 0.99
CA ASN A 108 3.67 -3.53 0.04
C ASN A 108 3.20 -3.22 -1.40
N HIS A 109 1.89 -3.14 -1.62
CA HIS A 109 1.27 -2.96 -2.93
C HIS A 109 0.37 -1.71 -3.02
N MET A 110 0.59 -0.69 -2.18
CA MET A 110 -0.21 0.54 -2.20
C MET A 110 -0.32 1.17 -3.60
N VAL A 111 0.80 1.30 -4.35
CA VAL A 111 0.78 1.91 -5.67
C VAL A 111 0.04 1.05 -6.71
N PRO A 112 0.35 -0.25 -6.89
CA PRO A 112 -0.44 -1.11 -7.79
C PRO A 112 -1.94 -1.13 -7.48
N TRP A 113 -2.31 -1.13 -6.20
CA TRP A 113 -3.71 -1.09 -5.80
C TRP A 113 -4.35 0.26 -6.08
N LEU A 114 -3.66 1.37 -5.85
CA LEU A 114 -4.18 2.69 -6.18
C LEU A 114 -4.50 2.80 -7.67
N THR A 115 -3.55 2.43 -8.54
CA THR A 115 -3.76 2.43 -10.00
C THR A 115 -4.92 1.53 -10.40
N PHE A 116 -5.03 0.33 -9.82
CA PHE A 116 -6.16 -0.55 -10.07
C PHE A 116 -7.51 0.07 -9.66
N LEU A 117 -7.58 0.68 -8.47
CA LEU A 117 -8.81 1.33 -8.02
C LEU A 117 -9.20 2.49 -8.93
N MET A 118 -8.23 3.25 -9.41
CA MET A 118 -8.45 4.33 -10.37
C MET A 118 -9.03 3.80 -11.68
N ASP A 119 -8.34 2.85 -12.31
CA ASP A 119 -8.74 2.25 -13.60
C ASP A 119 -10.05 1.45 -13.53
N THR A 120 -10.48 1.04 -12.33
CA THR A 120 -11.64 0.16 -12.16
C THR A 120 -12.87 0.91 -11.65
N PHE A 121 -12.71 1.87 -10.73
CA PHE A 121 -13.83 2.48 -10.02
C PHE A 121 -13.88 4.00 -10.08
N LEU A 122 -12.74 4.69 -10.17
CA LEU A 122 -12.70 6.11 -9.77
C LEU A 122 -12.71 7.09 -10.94
N VAL A 123 -11.91 6.87 -11.97
CA VAL A 123 -11.64 7.91 -12.98
C VAL A 123 -12.49 7.72 -14.25
N PRO A 124 -12.68 8.77 -15.08
CA PRO A 124 -13.39 8.62 -16.34
C PRO A 124 -12.79 7.53 -17.23
N GLY A 125 -13.62 6.67 -17.82
CA GLY A 125 -13.17 5.50 -18.57
C GLY A 125 -12.85 4.28 -17.72
N ALA A 126 -13.15 4.31 -16.41
CA ALA A 126 -12.94 3.17 -15.53
C ALA A 126 -13.82 1.97 -15.92
N ALA A 127 -13.37 0.76 -15.60
CA ALA A 127 -14.05 -0.47 -15.99
C ALA A 127 -15.49 -0.59 -15.44
N ALA A 128 -15.79 0.04 -14.31
CA ALA A 128 -17.13 0.07 -13.73
C ALA A 128 -18.06 1.14 -14.34
N GLU A 129 -17.58 1.94 -15.29
CA GLU A 129 -18.39 2.97 -15.94
C GLU A 129 -19.62 2.34 -16.62
N GLY A 130 -20.80 2.92 -16.38
CA GLY A 130 -22.07 2.43 -16.88
C GLY A 130 -22.73 1.33 -16.03
N ILE A 131 -22.07 0.85 -14.98
CA ILE A 131 -22.71 0.03 -13.94
C ILE A 131 -23.57 0.96 -13.06
N GLU A 132 -24.79 0.54 -12.76
CA GLU A 132 -25.73 1.35 -11.98
C GLU A 132 -25.12 1.82 -10.65
N GLY A 133 -25.25 3.10 -10.31
CA GLY A 133 -24.71 3.64 -9.06
C GLY A 133 -23.17 3.76 -8.99
N MET A 134 -22.47 3.55 -10.11
CA MET A 134 -21.07 3.91 -10.29
C MET A 134 -20.99 5.17 -11.17
N THR A 135 -20.32 6.20 -10.68
CA THR A 135 -20.17 7.49 -11.38
C THR A 135 -18.87 7.59 -12.14
N CYS A 136 -17.77 7.07 -11.57
CA CYS A 136 -16.46 7.01 -12.24
C CYS A 136 -16.00 8.35 -12.84
N ASP A 137 -16.36 9.49 -12.24
CA ASP A 137 -16.00 10.83 -12.71
C ASP A 137 -15.12 11.58 -11.70
N HIS A 138 -14.44 10.81 -10.83
CA HIS A 138 -13.70 11.33 -9.70
C HIS A 138 -12.30 11.80 -10.08
N ILE A 139 -11.86 12.84 -9.38
CA ILE A 139 -10.53 13.42 -9.41
C ILE A 139 -9.87 13.16 -8.07
N LEU A 140 -8.70 12.53 -8.11
CA LEU A 140 -7.88 12.25 -6.94
C LEU A 140 -6.75 13.27 -6.85
N THR A 141 -6.66 13.93 -5.70
CA THR A 141 -5.58 14.85 -5.37
C THR A 141 -5.14 14.68 -3.93
N GLY A 142 -3.84 14.57 -3.67
CA GLY A 142 -3.32 14.48 -2.32
C GLY A 142 -2.02 13.69 -2.24
N MET A 143 -1.65 13.31 -1.01
CA MET A 143 -0.41 12.59 -0.77
C MET A 143 -0.54 11.61 0.39
N VAL A 144 0.05 10.44 0.21
CA VAL A 144 0.31 9.47 1.28
C VAL A 144 1.81 9.21 1.34
N VAL A 145 2.37 9.26 2.54
CA VAL A 145 3.79 8.99 2.81
C VAL A 145 3.94 7.63 3.45
N GLY A 146 4.73 6.76 2.83
CA GLY A 146 5.12 5.46 3.34
C GLY A 146 6.47 5.52 4.07
N SER A 147 6.53 4.90 5.24
CA SER A 147 7.75 4.71 6.04
C SER A 147 7.96 3.23 6.31
N ARG A 148 9.02 2.67 5.72
CA ARG A 148 9.39 1.27 5.98
C ARG A 148 9.93 1.11 7.39
N ARG A 149 9.42 0.16 8.19
CA ARG A 149 9.89 -0.02 9.58
C ARG A 149 11.32 -0.57 9.68
N ASP A 150 11.75 -1.36 8.71
CA ASP A 150 13.02 -2.09 8.71
C ASP A 150 14.21 -1.19 8.34
N THR A 151 14.08 -0.45 7.25
CA THR A 151 15.15 0.39 6.68
C THR A 151 14.94 1.86 6.98
N ARG A 152 13.74 2.27 7.43
CA ARG A 152 13.31 3.67 7.51
C ARG A 152 13.33 4.39 6.16
N GLU A 153 13.30 3.66 5.04
CA GLU A 153 13.06 4.27 3.73
C GLU A 153 11.73 5.04 3.76
N LEU A 154 11.77 6.31 3.33
CA LEU A 154 10.61 7.18 3.22
C LEU A 154 10.34 7.49 1.76
N TYR A 155 9.09 7.33 1.36
CA TYR A 155 8.64 7.69 0.02
C TYR A 155 7.22 8.24 0.04
N SER A 156 6.90 9.10 -0.92
CA SER A 156 5.56 9.62 -1.11
C SER A 156 4.88 8.91 -2.27
N ILE A 157 3.55 8.83 -2.18
CA ILE A 157 2.63 8.51 -3.27
C ILE A 157 1.75 9.74 -3.39
N THR A 158 1.89 10.49 -4.48
CA THR A 158 1.17 11.73 -4.72
C THR A 158 0.23 11.53 -5.90
N ALA A 159 -1.04 11.90 -5.73
CA ALA A 159 -1.97 12.02 -6.84
C ALA A 159 -2.20 13.51 -7.14
N ARG A 160 -2.13 13.90 -8.41
CA ARG A 160 -2.45 15.25 -8.88
C ARG A 160 -3.33 15.13 -10.11
N ASP A 161 -4.61 15.45 -9.98
CA ASP A 161 -5.56 15.36 -11.08
C ASP A 161 -5.53 13.98 -11.77
N ASN A 162 -5.57 12.92 -10.96
CA ASN A 162 -5.44 11.52 -11.40
C ASN A 162 -4.06 11.08 -11.97
N ASP A 163 -3.05 11.95 -11.97
CA ASP A 163 -1.65 11.53 -12.24
C ASP A 163 -0.96 11.08 -10.95
N VAL A 164 -0.41 9.86 -10.96
CA VAL A 164 0.19 9.23 -9.77
C VAL A 164 1.71 9.23 -9.88
N GLU A 165 2.35 9.92 -8.95
CA GLU A 165 3.81 9.96 -8.80
C GLU A 165 4.27 9.29 -7.51
N VAL A 166 5.42 8.61 -7.58
CA VAL A 166 6.09 8.03 -6.42
C VAL A 166 7.48 8.64 -6.30
N GLU A 167 7.74 9.33 -5.21
CA GLU A 167 9.02 9.99 -4.97
C GLU A 167 9.73 9.37 -3.76
N LEU A 168 11.02 9.05 -3.92
CA LEU A 168 11.87 8.66 -2.80
C LEU A 168 12.33 9.90 -2.05
N MET A 169 11.91 10.04 -0.79
CA MET A 169 12.28 11.19 0.05
C MET A 169 13.51 10.89 0.91
N TRP A 170 13.65 9.66 1.37
CA TRP A 170 14.82 9.20 2.13
C TRP A 170 15.12 7.74 1.80
N PRO A 171 16.35 7.40 1.38
CA PRO A 171 16.71 6.04 0.97
C PRO A 171 16.71 5.02 2.12
N GLY A 172 16.58 5.46 3.37
CA GLY A 172 16.71 4.60 4.53
C GLY A 172 18.17 4.22 4.82
N ASN A 173 18.35 3.36 5.81
CA ASN A 173 19.62 2.69 6.09
C ASN A 173 19.46 1.19 5.86
N PRO A 174 20.04 0.62 4.78
CA PRO A 174 19.92 -0.80 4.47
C PRO A 174 20.61 -1.68 5.52
N GLN A 175 21.57 -1.17 6.28
CA GLN A 175 22.26 -1.94 7.33
C GLN A 175 21.38 -2.19 8.56
N TRP A 176 20.24 -1.51 8.67
CA TRP A 176 19.27 -1.78 9.75
C TRP A 176 18.41 -3.02 9.48
N SER A 177 18.52 -3.61 8.29
CA SER A 177 17.81 -4.81 7.90
C SER A 177 18.77 -5.82 7.26
N ASP A 178 18.93 -6.99 7.87
CA ASP A 178 19.71 -8.10 7.29
C ASP A 178 18.95 -8.83 6.16
N TYR A 179 17.79 -8.30 5.74
CA TYR A 179 16.94 -8.94 4.75
C TYR A 179 17.30 -8.53 3.31
N PRO A 180 17.29 -9.49 2.36
CA PRO A 180 17.45 -9.18 0.94
C PRO A 180 16.26 -8.38 0.39
N ARG A 181 16.52 -7.50 -0.59
CA ARG A 181 15.47 -6.72 -1.26
C ARG A 181 14.43 -7.66 -1.90
N LEU A 182 13.15 -7.32 -1.76
CA LEU A 182 12.05 -8.07 -2.38
C LEU A 182 11.75 -7.64 -3.82
N ALA A 183 11.07 -8.52 -4.56
CA ALA A 183 10.72 -8.30 -5.96
C ALA A 183 9.86 -7.04 -6.20
N TYR A 184 8.96 -6.68 -5.27
CA TYR A 184 8.18 -5.43 -5.42
C TYR A 184 9.03 -4.19 -5.16
N GLN A 185 10.04 -4.26 -4.27
CA GLN A 185 10.99 -3.16 -4.05
C GLN A 185 11.79 -2.91 -5.33
N THR A 186 12.20 -3.99 -5.99
CA THR A 186 12.81 -3.93 -7.33
C THR A 186 11.87 -3.29 -8.36
N ARG A 187 10.55 -3.52 -8.24
CA ARG A 187 9.54 -2.93 -9.14
C ARG A 187 9.30 -1.45 -8.87
N ILE A 188 9.29 -1.04 -7.59
CA ILE A 188 9.23 0.37 -7.18
C ILE A 188 10.49 1.09 -7.66
N ASP A 189 11.67 0.49 -7.44
CA ASP A 189 12.94 1.04 -7.91
C ASP A 189 12.97 1.17 -9.45
N ARG A 190 12.52 0.14 -10.18
CA ARG A 190 12.41 0.20 -11.65
C ARG A 190 11.42 1.27 -12.11
N PHE A 191 10.31 1.45 -11.41
CA PHE A 191 9.34 2.50 -11.71
C PHE A 191 9.95 3.89 -11.47
N ARG A 192 10.69 4.07 -10.36
CA ARG A 192 11.43 5.30 -10.05
C ARG A 192 12.47 5.62 -11.14
N ASP A 193 13.26 4.63 -11.56
CA ASP A 193 14.25 4.79 -12.63
C ASP A 193 13.58 5.22 -13.94
N TRP A 194 12.42 4.65 -14.26
CA TRP A 194 11.64 5.01 -15.44
C TRP A 194 11.09 6.45 -15.37
N VAL A 195 10.55 6.88 -14.23
CA VAL A 195 10.09 8.27 -14.03
C VAL A 195 11.25 9.26 -14.16
N ALA A 196 12.41 8.95 -13.58
CA ALA A 196 13.60 9.79 -13.66
C ALA A 196 14.11 9.94 -15.11
N ASP A 197 14.17 8.83 -15.87
CA ASP A 197 14.55 8.83 -17.30
C ASP A 197 13.57 9.65 -18.14
N ARG A 198 12.27 9.61 -17.83
CA ARG A 198 11.25 10.39 -18.55
C ARG A 198 11.38 11.89 -18.29
N LYS A 199 11.66 12.31 -17.04
CA LYS A 199 11.94 13.72 -16.70
C LYS A 199 13.24 14.24 -17.35
N ALA A 200 14.23 13.38 -17.58
CA ALA A 200 15.47 13.78 -18.23
C ALA A 200 15.35 13.99 -19.76
N ARG A 201 14.24 13.58 -20.38
CA ARG A 201 13.99 13.64 -21.83
C ARG A 201 13.04 14.75 -22.27
N GLY A 202 12.39 15.44 -21.34
CA GLY A 202 11.48 16.56 -21.60
C GLY A 202 12.08 17.86 -21.09
#